data_AF-A0A3D2KI19-F1
#
_entry.id   AF-A0A3D2KI19-F1
#
_cell.length_a   1.000
_cell.length_b   1.000
_cell.length_c   1.000
_cell.angle_alpha   90.00
_cell.angle_beta   90.00
_cell.angle_gamma   90.00
#
_symmetry.space_group_name_H-M   'P 1'
#
loop_
_entity.id
_entity.type
_entity.pdbx_description
1 polymer ?
#
loop_
_entity_poly.entity_id
_entity_poly.type
_entity_poly.pdbx_seq_one_letter_code
_entity_poly.pdbx_strand_id
1 'polypeptide(L)'
;MVNQETFSQILKAVKILVSEKKAELYKECNFDVLIDTETAYRVIIEFDNCMGEILVNQPHFAPYRFVKIEMLSSVCIENMHIFIWYDSENDSVDEILFQIRKCLDIAKKYNVK
;
A
#
# COMPACT_ATOMS: atom_id res chain seq x y z
N MET A 1 -11.99 0.46 21.21
CA MET A 1 -13.05 0.61 20.20
C MET A 1 -12.37 1.12 18.95
N VAL A 2 -12.49 0.40 17.83
CA VAL A 2 -11.98 0.87 16.54
C VAL A 2 -12.72 2.17 16.18
N ASN A 3 -12.00 3.28 15.98
CA ASN A 3 -12.61 4.52 15.56
C ASN A 3 -13.05 4.40 14.09
N GLN A 4 -14.33 4.07 13.89
CA GLN A 4 -14.92 3.84 12.57
C GLN A 4 -14.77 5.07 11.65
N GLU A 5 -14.78 6.28 12.20
CA GLU A 5 -14.58 7.51 11.44
C GLU A 5 -13.15 7.60 10.90
N THR A 6 -12.15 7.30 11.74
CA THR A 6 -10.74 7.30 11.31
C THR A 6 -10.47 6.24 10.24
N PHE A 7 -11.03 5.03 10.38
CA PHE A 7 -10.89 3.99 9.37
C PHE A 7 -11.46 4.44 8.01
N SER A 8 -12.67 5.00 8.01
CA SER A 8 -13.32 5.49 6.78
C SER A 8 -12.51 6.60 6.10
N GLN A 9 -11.93 7.51 6.88
CA GLN A 9 -11.03 8.56 6.37
C GLN A 9 -9.79 7.97 5.70
N ILE A 10 -9.12 7.02 6.35
CA ILE A 10 -7.93 6.33 5.80
C ILE A 10 -8.29 5.59 4.51
N LEU A 11 -9.36 4.79 4.54
CA LEU A 11 -9.83 4.02 3.39
C LEU A 11 -10.08 4.92 2.18
N LYS A 12 -10.79 6.03 2.37
CA LYS A 12 -11.08 7.00 1.31
C LYS A 12 -9.80 7.66 0.79
N ALA A 13 -8.91 8.08 1.68
CA ALA A 13 -7.66 8.75 1.31
C ALA A 13 -6.73 7.83 0.50
N VAL A 14 -6.60 6.57 0.90
CA VAL A 14 -5.79 5.57 0.18
C VAL A 14 -6.38 5.29 -1.21
N LYS A 15 -7.70 5.11 -1.32
CA LYS A 15 -8.39 4.92 -2.62
C LYS A 15 -8.12 6.09 -3.58
N ILE A 16 -8.24 7.32 -3.10
CA ILE A 16 -7.94 8.53 -3.90
C ILE A 16 -6.49 8.49 -4.37
N LEU A 17 -5.53 8.30 -3.45
CA LEU A 17 -4.12 8.26 -3.79
C LEU A 17 -3.80 7.20 -4.86
N VAL A 18 -4.31 5.98 -4.70
CA VAL A 18 -4.09 4.90 -5.67
C VAL A 18 -4.69 5.26 -7.03
N SER A 19 -5.90 5.83 -7.05
CA SER A 19 -6.55 6.23 -8.31
C SER A 19 -5.78 7.34 -9.05
N GLU A 20 -5.26 8.34 -8.33
CA GLU A 20 -4.43 9.42 -8.90
C GLU A 20 -3.09 8.87 -9.42
N LYS A 21 -2.44 8.00 -8.66
CA LYS A 21 -1.14 7.43 -9.04
C LYS A 21 -1.23 6.48 -10.22
N LYS A 22 -2.34 5.76 -10.37
CA LYS A 22 -2.64 4.95 -11.56
C LYS A 22 -2.73 5.82 -12.83
N ALA A 23 -3.18 7.06 -12.72
CA ALA A 23 -3.41 7.93 -13.88
C ALA A 23 -2.15 8.63 -14.42
N GLU A 24 -1.12 8.84 -13.60
CA GLU A 24 -0.04 9.79 -13.95
C GLU A 24 1.39 9.27 -13.78
N LEU A 25 1.81 8.93 -12.55
CA LEU A 25 3.25 8.85 -12.18
C LEU A 25 3.91 7.47 -12.34
N TYR A 26 3.12 6.40 -12.44
CA TYR A 26 3.61 5.02 -12.48
C TYR A 26 3.03 4.21 -13.65
N LYS A 27 3.09 4.75 -14.87
CA LYS A 27 2.57 4.08 -16.07
C LYS A 27 3.24 2.75 -16.39
N GLU A 28 4.44 2.55 -15.86
CA GLU A 28 5.25 1.33 -16.00
C GLU A 28 4.92 0.26 -14.96
N CYS A 29 3.93 0.51 -14.09
CA CYS A 29 3.43 -0.49 -13.16
C CYS A 29 1.93 -0.73 -13.35
N ASN A 30 1.50 -1.93 -12.97
CA ASN A 30 0.11 -2.31 -12.94
C ASN A 30 -0.45 -2.15 -11.52
N PHE A 31 -1.68 -1.65 -11.41
CA PHE A 31 -2.44 -1.62 -10.17
C PHE A 31 -3.70 -2.47 -10.35
N ASP A 32 -3.75 -3.61 -9.69
CA ASP A 32 -4.90 -4.51 -9.68
C ASP A 32 -5.64 -4.42 -8.34
N VAL A 33 -6.89 -3.96 -8.40
CA VAL A 33 -7.74 -3.80 -7.22
C VAL A 33 -8.52 -5.08 -7.01
N LEU A 34 -8.08 -5.90 -6.05
CA LEU A 34 -8.70 -7.19 -5.75
C LEU A 34 -9.93 -7.07 -4.83
N ILE A 35 -9.93 -6.06 -3.96
CA ILE A 35 -11.03 -5.80 -3.02
C ILE A 35 -11.28 -4.30 -2.97
N ASP A 36 -12.53 -3.91 -3.16
CA ASP A 36 -13.01 -2.54 -2.97
C ASP A 36 -14.39 -2.57 -2.31
N THR A 37 -14.42 -2.47 -0.98
CA THR A 37 -15.63 -2.42 -0.17
C THR A 37 -15.56 -1.27 0.83
N GLU A 38 -16.61 -1.10 1.63
CA GLU A 38 -16.64 -0.14 2.74
C GLU A 38 -15.77 -0.57 3.93
N THR A 39 -15.37 -1.84 4.00
CA THR A 39 -14.64 -2.42 5.14
C THR A 39 -13.24 -2.90 4.79
N ALA A 40 -12.90 -2.94 3.50
CA ALA A 40 -11.59 -3.35 3.03
C ALA A 40 -11.25 -2.76 1.67
N TYR A 41 -9.97 -2.53 1.45
CA TYR A 41 -9.40 -2.19 0.15
C TYR A 41 -8.08 -2.92 -0.02
N ARG A 42 -7.92 -3.65 -1.12
CA ARG A 42 -6.73 -4.44 -1.40
C ARG A 42 -6.28 -4.20 -2.82
N VAL A 43 -5.03 -3.81 -2.97
CA VAL A 43 -4.41 -3.50 -4.26
C VAL A 43 -3.11 -4.26 -4.37
N ILE A 44 -2.94 -4.98 -5.48
CA ILE A 44 -1.67 -5.55 -5.90
C ILE A 44 -1.02 -4.58 -6.89
N ILE A 45 0.29 -4.39 -6.71
CA ILE A 45 1.09 -3.46 -7.48
C ILE A 45 2.23 -4.23 -8.09
N GLU A 46 2.34 -4.21 -9.42
CA GLU A 46 3.31 -5.02 -10.15
C GLU A 46 4.20 -4.13 -11.01
N PHE A 47 5.50 -4.26 -10.81
CA PHE A 47 6.56 -3.75 -11.65
C PHE A 47 7.30 -4.96 -12.26
N ASP A 48 8.17 -4.76 -13.25
CA ASP A 48 8.92 -5.86 -13.90
C ASP A 48 9.79 -6.65 -12.89
N ASN A 49 10.43 -5.95 -11.94
CA ASN A 49 11.38 -6.54 -11.01
C ASN A 49 10.83 -6.73 -9.59
N CYS A 50 9.64 -6.21 -9.29
CA CYS A 50 9.06 -6.27 -7.95
C CYS A 50 7.53 -6.24 -7.95
N MET A 51 6.93 -6.79 -6.89
CA MET A 51 5.48 -6.79 -6.70
C MET A 51 5.16 -6.51 -5.24
N GLY A 52 4.03 -5.87 -4.98
CA GLY A 52 3.62 -5.53 -3.63
C GLY A 52 2.12 -5.48 -3.42
N GLU A 53 1.75 -5.25 -2.17
CA GLU A 53 0.38 -5.14 -1.71
C GLU A 53 0.21 -3.90 -0.85
N ILE A 54 -0.88 -3.17 -1.11
CA ILE A 54 -1.47 -2.23 -0.14
C ILE A 54 -2.78 -2.85 0.33
N LEU A 55 -2.88 -3.10 1.64
CA LEU A 55 -4.09 -3.61 2.27
C LEU A 55 -4.56 -2.60 3.32
N VAL A 56 -5.81 -2.17 3.19
CA VAL A 56 -6.55 -1.43 4.20
C VAL A 56 -7.69 -2.32 4.68
N ASN A 57 -7.73 -2.69 5.95
CA ASN A 57 -8.81 -3.49 6.53
C ASN A 57 -9.03 -3.16 8.00
N GLN A 58 -10.18 -3.57 8.54
CA GLN A 58 -10.37 -3.53 9.99
C GLN A 58 -9.56 -4.65 10.64
N PRO A 59 -8.83 -4.37 11.74
CA PRO A 59 -7.97 -5.36 12.37
C PRO A 59 -8.87 -6.36 13.09
N HIS A 60 -8.82 -7.63 12.66
CA HIS A 60 -9.42 -8.72 13.41
C HIS A 60 -8.38 -9.46 14.25
N PHE A 61 -7.16 -9.67 13.73
CA PHE A 61 -6.06 -10.39 14.41
C PHE A 61 -4.65 -10.01 13.89
N ALA A 62 -4.47 -8.76 13.44
CA ALA A 62 -3.19 -8.27 12.92
C ALA A 62 -2.43 -7.43 13.97
N PRO A 63 -1.07 -7.45 13.98
CA PRO A 63 -0.27 -6.61 14.86
C PRO A 63 -0.20 -5.13 14.41
N TYR A 64 -1.00 -4.75 13.41
CA TYR A 64 -1.10 -3.41 12.84
C TYR A 64 -2.54 -2.91 12.90
N ARG A 65 -2.73 -1.60 12.77
CA ARG A 65 -4.02 -0.96 13.05
C ARG A 65 -4.99 -1.10 11.88
N PHE A 66 -4.69 -0.56 10.70
CA PHE A 66 -5.57 -0.59 9.53
C PHE A 66 -4.86 -0.86 8.22
N VAL A 67 -3.58 -0.50 8.11
CA VAL A 67 -2.85 -0.45 6.84
C VAL A 67 -1.60 -1.29 6.89
N LYS A 68 -1.45 -2.14 5.88
CA LYS A 68 -0.24 -2.88 5.57
C LYS A 68 0.25 -2.50 4.18
N ILE A 69 1.57 -2.31 4.07
CA ILE A 69 2.27 -2.06 2.82
C ILE A 69 3.46 -3.00 2.74
N GLU A 70 3.48 -3.84 1.72
CA GLU A 70 4.58 -4.78 1.47
C GLU A 70 5.00 -4.69 0.01
N MET A 71 6.30 -4.66 -0.26
CA MET A 71 6.86 -4.72 -1.61
C MET A 71 8.00 -5.73 -1.60
N LEU A 72 7.96 -6.65 -2.56
CA LEU A 72 8.86 -7.78 -2.67
C LEU A 72 9.63 -7.76 -3.99
N SER A 73 10.89 -8.19 -3.95
CA SER A 73 11.67 -8.48 -5.15
C SER A 73 11.09 -9.71 -5.85
N SER A 74 10.95 -9.62 -7.17
CA SER A 74 10.57 -10.75 -8.02
C SER A 74 11.78 -11.43 -8.68
N VAL A 75 12.99 -10.90 -8.48
CA VAL A 75 14.22 -11.34 -9.17
C VAL A 75 15.32 -11.84 -8.23
N CYS A 76 15.25 -11.54 -6.93
CA CYS A 76 16.27 -11.94 -5.95
C CYS A 76 15.66 -12.67 -4.75
N ILE A 77 16.19 -13.86 -4.46
CA ILE A 77 15.71 -14.72 -3.36
C ILE A 77 16.29 -14.27 -2.00
N GLU A 78 17.48 -13.66 -1.99
CA GLU A 78 18.21 -13.36 -0.74
C GLU A 78 17.80 -12.04 -0.06
N ASN A 79 16.95 -11.21 -0.68
CA ASN A 79 16.37 -10.02 -0.05
C ASN A 79 14.95 -9.80 -0.57
N MET A 80 14.05 -10.69 -0.17
CA MET A 80 12.71 -10.75 -0.73
C MET A 80 11.92 -9.48 -0.45
N HIS A 81 12.10 -8.80 0.70
CA HIS A 81 11.40 -7.55 1.01
C HIS A 81 12.21 -6.31 0.59
N ILE A 82 11.66 -5.54 -0.34
CA ILE A 82 12.16 -4.22 -0.75
C ILE A 82 11.63 -3.13 0.18
N PHE A 83 10.39 -3.28 0.62
CA PHE A 83 9.74 -2.36 1.54
C PHE A 83 8.72 -3.09 2.40
N ILE A 84 8.66 -2.73 3.68
CA ILE A 84 7.63 -3.20 4.59
C ILE A 84 7.27 -2.08 5.55
N TRP A 85 5.98 -1.81 5.70
CA TRP A 85 5.48 -0.86 6.66
C TRP A 85 4.06 -1.23 7.09
N TYR A 86 3.80 -0.98 8.36
CA TYR A 86 2.52 -1.21 9.00
C TYR A 86 2.15 0.00 9.83
N ASP A 87 0.89 0.40 9.81
CA ASP A 87 0.44 1.51 10.63
C ASP A 87 0.26 1.12 12.10
N SER A 88 0.32 2.15 12.94
CA SER A 88 0.11 2.09 14.38
C SER A 88 -0.94 3.13 14.82
N GLU A 89 -1.32 3.11 16.10
CA GLU A 89 -2.25 4.09 16.68
C GLU A 89 -1.74 5.53 16.61
N ASN A 90 -0.43 5.74 16.48
CA ASN A 90 0.18 7.07 16.42
C ASN A 90 0.29 7.62 15.00
N ASP A 91 0.03 6.81 13.97
CA ASP A 91 0.19 7.24 12.59
C ASP A 91 -1.06 8.00 12.13
N SER A 92 -0.80 9.17 11.53
CA SER A 92 -1.83 10.00 10.92
C SER A 92 -2.16 9.50 9.51
N VAL A 93 -3.26 10.00 8.95
CA VAL A 93 -3.58 9.77 7.53
C VAL A 93 -2.44 10.23 6.63
N ASP A 94 -1.83 11.38 6.93
CA ASP A 94 -0.72 11.92 6.13
C ASP A 94 0.52 11.02 6.17
N GLU A 95 0.84 10.44 7.33
CA GLU A 95 1.94 9.49 7.49
C GLU A 95 1.69 8.23 6.66
N ILE A 96 0.47 7.67 6.72
CA ILE A 96 0.07 6.52 5.89
C ILE A 96 0.27 6.83 4.40
N LEU A 97 -0.24 7.98 3.92
CA LEU A 97 -0.11 8.35 2.51
C LEU A 97 1.35 8.63 2.12
N PHE A 98 2.17 9.15 3.04
CA PHE A 98 3.60 9.34 2.84
C PHE A 98 4.30 7.98 2.67
N GLN A 99 4.02 7.00 3.52
CA GLN A 99 4.62 5.67 3.45
C GLN A 99 4.21 4.92 2.18
N ILE A 100 2.96 5.06 1.72
CA ILE A 100 2.53 4.54 0.40
C ILE A 100 3.37 5.17 -0.71
N ARG A 101 3.50 6.51 -0.75
CA ARG A 101 4.30 7.19 -1.77
C ARG A 101 5.75 6.74 -1.75
N LYS A 102 6.35 6.66 -0.56
CA LYS A 102 7.72 6.19 -0.36
C LYS A 102 7.91 4.76 -0.86
N CYS A 103 6.98 3.85 -0.57
CA CYS A 103 7.00 2.48 -1.08
C CYS A 103 7.04 2.46 -2.61
N LEU A 104 6.15 3.21 -3.27
CA LEU A 104 6.08 3.27 -4.73
C LEU A 104 7.33 3.90 -5.35
N ASP A 105 7.89 4.95 -4.73
CA ASP A 105 9.14 5.58 -5.19
C ASP A 105 10.33 4.60 -5.09
N ILE A 106 10.39 3.80 -4.02
CA ILE A 106 11.41 2.75 -3.86
C ILE A 106 11.22 1.65 -4.90
N ALA A 107 9.98 1.16 -5.08
CA ALA A 107 9.66 0.13 -6.06
C ALA A 107 10.04 0.56 -7.48
N LYS A 108 9.70 1.80 -7.86
CA LYS A 108 10.07 2.39 -9.14
C LYS A 108 11.59 2.44 -9.36
N LYS A 109 12.37 2.84 -8.35
CA LYS A 109 13.84 2.85 -8.43
C LYS A 109 14.41 1.43 -8.56
N TYR A 110 13.78 0.45 -7.93
CA TYR A 110 14.17 -0.96 -8.05
C TYR A 110 13.85 -1.54 -9.44
N ASN A 111 12.87 -0.99 -10.13
CA ASN A 111 12.45 -1.42 -11.45
C ASN A 111 13.32 -0.89 -12.61
N VAL A 112 14.38 -0.13 -12.32
CA VAL A 112 15.27 0.40 -13.37
C VAL A 112 16.18 -0.71 -13.88
N LYS A 113 16.22 -0.87 -15.21
CA LYS A 113 17.12 -1.78 -15.95
C LYS A 113 18.57 -1.31 -15.90
#